data_AF-A0A923V9R4-F1
#
_entry.id   AF-A0A923V9R4-F1
#
_cell.length_a   1.000
_cell.length_b   1.000
_cell.length_c   1.000
_cell.angle_alpha   90.00
_cell.angle_beta   90.00
_cell.angle_gamma   90.00
#
_symmetry.space_group_name_H-M   'P 1'
#
loop_
_entity.id
_entity.type
_entity.pdbx_description
1 polymer ?
#
loop_
_entity_poly.entity_id
_entity_poly.type
_entity_poly.pdbx_seq_one_letter_code
_entity_poly.pdbx_strand_id
1 'polypeptide(L)'
;MLGLTFRWGNIQGFFWLIAVALFMIAYFYFEKSAIKKLQKAFGTKVSNYLTQTVSYKKRRVQMFIQAIAMVFIVIALARPQAGESQQEVKSEGVELLVVADVSESMLAEDVKPSRLAQMKIELSKLLDLMPGNKIGIIAFAGSSTLLCPLTSDPNALRMYIDSLDTNSVSSQGTNFETALSYAKEAFEKGGVTQDQQSRTTRAILVVSDGEDQEPGALEAAKSFTKDGIRIYTMAYGTDKGAAIPVRDQYGNMTGFKKDRSGQTIMTKVKGDFLSELAKAGEGDFYFAYFNGDHLKKFVQDLGKLEKTQFQTSMMTQYDEKFTWPLVVGIILLMFSLLLNDARKESTEWKGRHEISS
;
A
#
# COMPACT_ATOMS: atom_id res chain seq x y z
N MET A 1 9.26 26.40 -7.87
CA MET A 1 10.62 26.43 -7.28
C MET A 1 10.91 25.03 -6.77
N LEU A 2 11.85 24.32 -7.39
CA LEU A 2 12.29 22.98 -6.96
C LEU A 2 12.97 23.10 -5.60
N GLY A 3 12.20 22.91 -4.53
CA GLY A 3 12.78 22.64 -3.22
C GLY A 3 13.42 21.26 -3.29
N LEU A 4 14.72 21.19 -3.52
CA LEU A 4 15.50 19.98 -3.26
C LEU A 4 15.41 19.69 -1.75
N THR A 5 14.41 18.92 -1.36
CA THR A 5 14.25 18.42 0.00
C THR A 5 15.36 17.39 0.24
N PHE A 6 16.37 17.80 1.00
CA PHE A 6 17.49 16.95 1.37
C PHE A 6 17.28 16.41 2.77
N ARG A 7 17.41 15.09 2.94
CA ARG A 7 17.22 14.41 4.23
C ARG A 7 18.35 13.42 4.47
N TRP A 8 18.61 13.10 5.74
CA TRP A 8 19.49 12.00 6.14
C TRP A 8 18.62 10.81 6.57
N GLY A 9 18.78 9.67 5.90
CA GLY A 9 18.04 8.44 6.22
C GLY A 9 18.47 7.82 7.55
N ASN A 10 19.72 8.04 7.98
CA ASN A 10 20.25 7.56 9.25
C ASN A 10 21.05 8.65 9.98
N ILE A 11 20.36 9.48 10.77
CA ILE A 11 20.99 10.53 11.59
C ILE A 11 21.97 9.93 12.62
N GLN A 12 21.73 8.72 13.11
CA GLN A 12 22.64 8.05 14.06
C GLN A 12 23.98 7.68 13.41
N GLY A 13 24.06 7.63 12.07
CA GLY A 13 25.30 7.40 11.33
C GLY A 13 26.41 8.41 11.66
N PHE A 14 26.05 9.65 12.04
CA PHE A 14 27.02 10.67 12.42
C PHE A 14 27.83 10.36 13.68
N PHE A 15 27.33 9.49 14.58
CA PHE A 15 28.10 9.07 15.76
C PHE A 15 29.41 8.36 15.39
N TRP A 16 29.50 7.76 14.20
CA TRP A 16 30.75 7.16 13.71
C TRP A 16 31.86 8.19 13.49
N LEU A 17 31.56 9.48 13.28
CA LEU A 17 32.59 10.52 13.21
C LEU A 17 33.39 10.63 14.52
N ILE A 18 32.75 10.39 15.66
CA ILE A 18 33.42 10.38 16.97
C ILE A 18 34.41 9.20 17.05
N ALA A 19 34.02 8.03 16.55
CA ALA A 19 34.91 6.87 16.49
C ALA A 19 36.12 7.12 15.58
N VAL A 20 35.93 7.80 14.44
CA VAL A 20 37.05 8.21 13.55
C VAL A 20 37.99 9.18 14.25
N ALA A 21 37.47 10.17 14.97
CA ALA A 21 38.27 11.12 15.73
C ALA A 21 39.07 10.42 16.85
N LEU A 22 38.43 9.51 17.59
CA LEU A 22 39.10 8.72 18.63
C LEU A 22 40.20 7.82 18.05
N PHE A 23 39.95 7.19 16.90
CA PHE A 23 40.96 6.38 16.20
C PHE A 23 42.18 7.22 15.81
N MET A 24 41.99 8.43 15.27
CA MET A 24 43.10 9.34 14.96
C MET A 24 43.89 9.75 16.21
N ILE A 25 43.20 10.09 17.31
CA ILE A 25 43.86 10.47 18.57
C ILE A 25 44.68 9.29 19.11
N ALA A 26 44.10 8.09 19.13
CA ALA A 26 44.79 6.87 19.56
C ALA A 26 46.02 6.61 18.69
N TYR A 27 45.89 6.71 17.37
CA TYR A 27 47.01 6.55 16.44
C TYR A 27 48.17 7.52 16.76
N PHE A 28 47.88 8.83 16.87
CA PHE A 28 48.93 9.82 17.19
C PHE A 28 49.55 9.59 18.58
N TYR A 29 48.76 9.12 19.55
CA TYR A 29 49.26 8.76 20.88
C TYR A 29 50.21 7.55 20.81
N PHE A 30 49.82 6.49 20.09
CA PHE A 30 50.66 5.30 19.91
C PHE A 30 51.92 5.61 19.11
N GLU A 31 51.85 6.44 18.07
CA GLU A 31 53.03 6.87 17.31
C GLU A 31 54.02 7.63 18.21
N LYS A 32 53.54 8.63 18.96
CA LYS A 32 54.38 9.37 19.91
C LYS A 32 54.95 8.49 21.02
N SER A 33 54.14 7.55 21.54
CA SER A 33 54.54 6.63 22.61
C SER A 33 55.59 5.62 22.11
N ALA A 34 55.39 5.06 20.91
CA ALA A 34 56.34 4.15 20.28
C ALA A 34 57.69 4.83 20.03
N ILE A 35 57.68 6.06 19.50
CA ILE A 35 58.91 6.85 19.30
C ILE A 35 59.62 7.12 20.63
N LYS A 36 58.87 7.52 21.68
CA LYS A 36 59.44 7.73 23.03
C LYS A 36 60.03 6.46 23.63
N LYS A 37 59.36 5.30 23.47
CA LYS A 37 59.85 3.99 23.95
C LYS A 37 61.10 3.55 23.20
N LEU A 38 61.14 3.72 21.88
CA LEU A 38 62.32 3.48 21.04
C LEU A 38 63.50 4.37 21.43
N GLN A 39 63.25 5.65 21.67
CA GLN A 39 64.28 6.60 22.15
C GLN A 39 64.81 6.23 23.53
N LYS A 40 63.95 5.77 24.44
CA LYS A 40 64.34 5.35 25.80
C LYS A 40 65.12 4.02 25.81
N ALA A 41 64.82 3.11 24.88
CA ALA A 41 65.46 1.79 24.83
C ALA A 41 66.78 1.77 24.03
N PHE A 42 66.91 2.55 22.96
CA PHE A 42 68.06 2.48 22.03
C PHE A 42 68.85 3.79 21.90
N GLY A 43 68.46 4.85 22.62
CA GLY A 43 69.07 6.18 22.50
C GLY A 43 68.65 6.93 21.23
N THR A 44 68.89 8.24 21.20
CA THR A 44 68.41 9.14 20.13
C THR A 44 69.07 8.90 18.77
N LYS A 45 70.29 8.34 18.73
CA LYS A 45 71.04 8.10 17.48
C LYS A 45 70.56 6.85 16.73
N VAL A 46 70.32 5.73 17.41
CA VAL A 46 69.87 4.47 16.78
C VAL A 46 68.39 4.53 16.39
N SER A 47 67.55 5.19 17.21
CA SER A 47 66.14 5.42 16.89
C SER A 47 65.93 6.28 15.63
N ASN A 48 66.81 7.26 15.38
CA ASN A 48 66.77 8.05 14.14
C ASN A 48 67.23 7.25 12.90
N TYR A 49 68.13 6.27 13.07
CA TYR A 49 68.58 5.39 11.98
C TYR A 49 67.51 4.36 11.59
N LEU A 50 66.80 3.79 12.58
CA LEU A 50 65.70 2.84 12.35
C LEU A 50 64.42 3.50 11.81
N THR A 51 64.26 4.81 11.97
CA THR A 51 63.11 5.58 11.45
C THR A 51 63.43 6.38 10.18
N GLN A 52 64.67 6.32 9.69
CA GLN A 52 65.15 7.09 8.52
C GLN A 52 64.46 6.70 7.21
N THR A 53 63.91 5.47 7.14
CA THR A 53 63.21 4.89 5.99
C THR A 53 61.82 5.49 5.75
N VAL A 54 61.22 6.13 6.77
CA VAL A 54 59.83 6.63 6.73
C VAL A 54 59.82 8.15 6.67
N SER A 55 59.15 8.72 5.67
CA SER A 55 58.94 10.16 5.61
C SER A 55 57.72 10.56 6.43
N TYR A 56 57.93 11.17 7.61
CA TYR A 56 56.83 11.64 8.46
C TYR A 56 55.87 12.61 7.77
N LYS A 57 56.33 13.39 6.78
CA LYS A 57 55.45 14.28 5.99
C LYS A 57 54.51 13.46 5.09
N LYS A 58 55.03 12.47 4.37
CA LYS A 58 54.22 11.59 3.51
C LYS A 58 53.23 10.78 4.33
N ARG A 59 53.68 10.22 5.46
CA ARG A 59 52.84 9.48 6.40
C ARG A 59 51.68 10.31 6.95
N ARG A 60 51.92 11.59 7.29
CA ARG A 60 50.85 12.52 7.69
C ARG A 60 49.88 12.83 6.55
N VAL A 61 50.37 12.99 5.33
CA VAL A 61 49.51 13.20 4.15
C VAL A 61 48.65 11.96 3.87
N GLN A 62 49.24 10.76 3.92
CA GLN A 62 48.53 9.50 3.76
C GLN A 62 47.43 9.32 4.82
N MET A 63 47.76 9.58 6.10
CA MET A 63 46.77 9.58 7.19
C MET A 63 45.65 10.58 6.98
N PHE A 64 45.96 11.81 6.52
CA PHE A 64 44.95 12.83 6.28
C PHE A 64 43.99 12.41 5.16
N ILE A 65 44.51 11.79 4.09
CA ILE A 65 43.70 11.23 3.01
C ILE A 65 42.80 10.09 3.52
N GLN A 66 43.34 9.18 4.36
CA GLN A 66 42.56 8.12 5.00
C GLN A 66 41.45 8.67 5.90
N ALA A 67 41.72 9.74 6.65
CA ALA A 67 40.73 10.40 7.49
C ALA A 67 39.59 10.99 6.66
N ILE A 68 39.91 11.69 5.57
CA ILE A 68 38.90 12.22 4.63
C ILE A 68 38.09 11.07 4.03
N ALA A 69 38.74 9.99 3.61
CA ALA A 69 38.05 8.83 3.06
C ALA A 69 37.05 8.22 4.04
N MET A 70 37.44 8.13 5.31
CA MET A 70 36.58 7.62 6.39
C MET A 70 35.37 8.55 6.64
N VAL A 71 35.55 9.87 6.55
CA VAL A 71 34.42 10.82 6.63
C VAL A 71 33.42 10.58 5.50
N PHE A 72 33.88 10.36 4.26
CA PHE A 72 33.01 10.05 3.13
C PHE A 72 32.24 8.73 3.29
N ILE A 73 32.86 7.71 3.89
CA ILE A 73 32.18 6.45 4.23
C ILE A 73 31.12 6.67 5.31
N VAL A 74 31.41 7.49 6.33
CA VAL A 74 30.42 7.82 7.37
C VAL A 74 29.25 8.62 6.78
N ILE A 75 29.51 9.54 5.84
CA ILE A 75 28.47 10.24 5.08
C ILE A 75 27.62 9.24 4.31
N ALA A 76 28.22 8.23 3.65
CA ALA A 76 27.46 7.17 2.99
C ALA A 76 26.58 6.37 3.97
N LEU A 77 27.10 6.02 5.15
CA LEU A 77 26.35 5.34 6.21
C LEU A 77 25.19 6.17 6.77
N ALA A 78 25.31 7.50 6.75
CA ALA A 78 24.23 8.41 7.13
C ALA A 78 23.08 8.44 6.09
N ARG A 79 23.25 7.74 4.95
CA ARG A 79 22.28 7.57 3.85
C ARG A 79 21.72 8.93 3.40
N PRO A 80 22.52 9.76 2.70
CA PRO A 80 22.03 11.01 2.15
C PRO A 80 20.92 10.71 1.15
N GLN A 81 19.80 11.39 1.30
CA GLN A 81 18.60 11.21 0.50
C GLN A 81 18.29 12.54 -0.20
N ALA A 82 18.19 12.49 -1.53
CA ALA A 82 17.97 13.67 -2.36
C ALA A 82 17.08 13.36 -3.55
N GLY A 83 16.11 14.23 -3.78
CA GLY A 83 15.13 14.10 -4.86
C GLY A 83 13.92 13.27 -4.46
N GLU A 84 12.81 13.53 -5.14
CA GLU A 84 11.57 12.79 -5.01
C GLU A 84 11.52 11.75 -6.14
N SER A 85 11.69 10.46 -5.85
CA SER A 85 11.41 9.43 -6.83
C SER A 85 9.93 9.09 -6.74
N GLN A 86 9.15 9.54 -7.72
CA GLN A 86 7.80 9.03 -7.92
C GLN A 86 7.95 7.63 -8.52
N GLN A 87 8.00 6.61 -7.67
CA GLN A 87 7.87 5.25 -8.16
C GLN A 87 6.40 5.07 -8.58
N GLU A 88 6.17 4.77 -9.86
CA GLU A 88 4.84 4.41 -10.34
C GLU A 88 4.41 3.12 -9.64
N VAL A 89 3.63 3.25 -8.55
CA VAL A 89 2.86 2.13 -8.03
C VAL A 89 1.89 1.75 -9.14
N LYS A 90 2.05 0.55 -9.69
CA LYS A 90 1.14 0.02 -10.71
C LYS A 90 -0.25 -0.06 -10.08
N SER A 91 -1.24 0.64 -10.64
CA SER A 91 -2.64 0.44 -10.25
C SER A 91 -3.09 -0.93 -10.77
N GLU A 92 -3.51 -1.81 -9.87
CA GLU A 92 -4.17 -3.07 -10.21
C GLU A 92 -5.71 -2.91 -10.31
N GLY A 93 -6.20 -1.67 -10.34
CA GLY A 93 -7.63 -1.36 -10.41
C GLY A 93 -8.34 -1.51 -9.06
N VAL A 94 -9.66 -1.68 -9.14
CA VAL A 94 -10.55 -1.79 -7.98
C VAL A 94 -11.01 -3.23 -7.77
N GLU A 95 -11.03 -3.66 -6.52
CA GLU A 95 -11.70 -4.87 -6.04
C GLU A 95 -13.06 -4.50 -5.45
N LEU A 96 -14.14 -4.92 -6.11
CA LEU A 96 -15.51 -4.64 -5.71
C LEU A 96 -16.23 -5.93 -5.28
N LEU A 97 -16.73 -5.98 -4.06
CA LEU A 97 -17.69 -7.02 -3.65
C LEU A 97 -19.12 -6.49 -3.75
N VAL A 98 -19.93 -7.13 -4.59
CA VAL A 98 -21.37 -6.87 -4.67
C VAL A 98 -22.07 -7.78 -3.69
N VAL A 99 -22.75 -7.19 -2.72
CA VAL A 99 -23.57 -7.88 -1.71
C VAL A 99 -25.03 -7.69 -2.12
N ALA A 100 -25.57 -8.67 -2.81
CA ALA A 100 -26.87 -8.63 -3.47
C ALA A 100 -27.95 -9.30 -2.62
N ASP A 101 -29.01 -8.54 -2.32
CA ASP A 101 -30.18 -9.01 -1.60
C ASP A 101 -31.03 -9.91 -2.51
N VAL A 102 -31.29 -11.13 -2.03
CA VAL A 102 -32.15 -12.13 -2.69
C VAL A 102 -33.32 -12.53 -1.80
N SER A 103 -33.71 -11.68 -0.84
CA SER A 103 -34.91 -11.88 -0.03
C SER A 103 -36.18 -11.84 -0.88
N GLU A 104 -37.26 -12.43 -0.40
CA GLU A 104 -38.54 -12.48 -1.12
C GLU A 104 -39.14 -11.08 -1.39
N SER A 105 -38.80 -10.05 -0.62
CA SER A 105 -39.24 -8.67 -0.90
C SER A 105 -38.69 -8.14 -2.22
N MET A 106 -37.53 -8.63 -2.65
CA MET A 106 -36.93 -8.30 -3.95
C MET A 106 -37.72 -8.89 -5.15
N LEU A 107 -38.70 -9.77 -4.92
CA LEU A 107 -39.63 -10.23 -5.96
C LEU A 107 -40.77 -9.24 -6.25
N ALA A 108 -40.92 -8.18 -5.45
CA ALA A 108 -41.92 -7.16 -5.71
C ALA A 108 -41.71 -6.46 -7.06
N GLU A 109 -42.82 -6.08 -7.69
CA GLU A 109 -42.83 -5.53 -9.06
C GLU A 109 -43.20 -4.04 -9.12
N ASP A 110 -42.93 -3.28 -8.06
CA ASP A 110 -42.98 -1.81 -8.08
C ASP A 110 -41.90 -1.20 -8.97
N VAL A 111 -40.81 -1.94 -9.19
CA VAL A 111 -39.84 -1.72 -10.26
C VAL A 111 -39.94 -2.91 -11.22
N LYS A 112 -40.19 -2.65 -12.51
CA LYS A 112 -40.37 -3.71 -13.51
C LYS A 112 -39.02 -4.28 -14.00
N PRO A 113 -38.91 -5.60 -14.23
CA PRO A 113 -39.93 -6.64 -14.07
C PRO A 113 -40.22 -6.99 -12.60
N SER A 114 -39.16 -7.10 -11.80
CA SER A 114 -39.16 -7.14 -10.34
C SER A 114 -37.90 -6.40 -9.85
N ARG A 115 -37.82 -6.05 -8.55
CA ARG A 115 -36.61 -5.43 -7.98
C ARG A 115 -35.36 -6.27 -8.25
N LEU A 116 -35.43 -7.58 -8.02
CA LEU A 116 -34.34 -8.54 -8.28
C LEU A 116 -33.95 -8.59 -9.76
N ALA A 117 -34.94 -8.66 -10.66
CA ALA A 117 -34.66 -8.71 -12.09
C ALA A 117 -34.04 -7.39 -12.60
N GLN A 118 -34.53 -6.26 -12.12
CA GLN A 118 -33.94 -4.96 -12.43
C GLN A 118 -32.50 -4.85 -11.90
N MET A 119 -32.26 -5.31 -10.67
CA MET A 119 -30.92 -5.38 -10.08
C MET A 119 -29.96 -6.19 -10.95
N LYS A 120 -30.35 -7.38 -11.42
CA LYS A 120 -29.50 -8.20 -12.31
C LYS A 120 -29.11 -7.46 -13.60
N ILE A 121 -30.08 -6.76 -14.20
CA ILE A 121 -29.85 -5.95 -15.41
C ILE A 121 -28.85 -4.84 -15.14
N GLU A 122 -29.00 -4.15 -14.01
CA GLU A 122 -28.12 -3.04 -13.63
C GLU A 122 -26.72 -3.50 -13.22
N LEU A 123 -26.59 -4.60 -12.48
CA LEU A 123 -25.30 -5.21 -12.18
C LEU A 123 -24.59 -5.66 -13.45
N SER A 124 -25.31 -6.23 -14.42
CA SER A 124 -24.72 -6.59 -15.72
C SER A 124 -24.19 -5.37 -16.48
N LYS A 125 -24.91 -4.24 -16.44
CA LYS A 125 -24.43 -2.96 -17.01
C LYS A 125 -23.24 -2.40 -16.23
N LEU A 126 -23.20 -2.59 -14.91
CA LEU A 126 -22.08 -2.16 -14.08
C LEU A 126 -20.78 -2.86 -14.50
N LEU A 127 -20.83 -4.15 -14.85
CA LEU A 127 -19.67 -4.88 -15.36
C LEU A 127 -19.07 -4.23 -16.61
N ASP A 128 -19.90 -3.70 -17.51
CA ASP A 128 -19.45 -3.02 -18.73
C ASP A 128 -18.76 -1.68 -18.44
N LEU A 129 -19.12 -1.02 -17.32
CA LEU A 129 -18.57 0.26 -16.91
C LEU A 129 -17.26 0.11 -16.10
N MET A 130 -16.91 -1.10 -15.68
CA MET A 130 -15.76 -1.39 -14.83
C MET A 130 -14.75 -2.36 -15.48
N PRO A 131 -14.30 -2.13 -16.72
CA PRO A 131 -13.37 -3.05 -17.39
C PRO A 131 -12.05 -3.15 -16.63
N GLY A 132 -11.53 -4.38 -16.47
CA GLY A 132 -10.25 -4.66 -15.81
C GLY A 132 -10.28 -4.66 -14.28
N ASN A 133 -11.41 -4.32 -13.66
CA ASN A 133 -11.59 -4.42 -12.22
C ASN A 133 -11.95 -5.85 -11.80
N LYS A 134 -11.65 -6.21 -10.55
CA LYS A 134 -12.05 -7.50 -9.99
C LYS A 134 -13.36 -7.35 -9.24
N ILE A 135 -14.33 -8.17 -9.56
CA ILE A 135 -15.65 -8.14 -8.95
C ILE A 135 -15.95 -9.51 -8.35
N GLY A 136 -16.55 -9.53 -7.17
CA GLY A 136 -17.10 -10.73 -6.53
C GLY A 136 -18.56 -10.50 -6.16
N ILE A 137 -19.29 -11.60 -5.98
CA ILE A 137 -20.74 -11.57 -5.74
C ILE A 137 -21.08 -12.42 -4.53
N ILE A 138 -21.74 -11.80 -3.56
CA ILE A 138 -22.30 -12.42 -2.36
C ILE A 138 -23.81 -12.27 -2.46
N ALA A 139 -24.54 -13.38 -2.38
CA ALA A 139 -25.99 -13.34 -2.20
C ALA A 139 -26.31 -13.34 -0.70
N PHE A 140 -27.28 -12.53 -0.29
CA PHE A 140 -27.73 -12.54 1.09
C PHE A 140 -29.25 -12.39 1.22
N ALA A 141 -29.78 -12.99 2.28
CA ALA A 141 -31.10 -12.77 2.85
C ALA A 141 -30.95 -12.97 4.36
N GLY A 142 -31.67 -13.92 4.99
CA GLY A 142 -31.42 -14.30 6.39
C GLY A 142 -30.12 -15.09 6.59
N SER A 143 -29.54 -15.58 5.51
CA SER A 143 -28.20 -16.19 5.46
C SER A 143 -27.43 -15.60 4.29
N SER A 144 -26.11 -15.78 4.25
CA SER A 144 -25.25 -15.23 3.19
C SER A 144 -24.37 -16.32 2.58
N THR A 145 -24.04 -16.17 1.30
CA THR A 145 -23.16 -17.10 0.58
C THR A 145 -22.36 -16.37 -0.48
N LEU A 146 -21.05 -16.64 -0.54
CA LEU A 146 -20.18 -16.19 -1.62
C LEU A 146 -20.46 -17.03 -2.87
N LEU A 147 -21.11 -16.45 -3.87
CA LEU A 147 -21.42 -17.12 -5.14
C LEU A 147 -20.25 -17.04 -6.11
N CYS A 148 -19.65 -15.85 -6.22
CA CYS A 148 -18.54 -15.60 -7.11
C CYS A 148 -17.37 -14.98 -6.32
N PRO A 149 -16.22 -15.67 -6.22
CA PRO A 149 -14.98 -15.05 -5.74
C PRO A 149 -14.57 -13.87 -6.63
N LEU A 150 -13.68 -13.01 -6.13
CA LEU A 150 -13.14 -11.89 -6.89
C LEU A 150 -12.49 -12.37 -8.21
N THR A 151 -13.04 -11.92 -9.34
CA THR A 151 -12.56 -12.26 -10.68
C THR A 151 -12.65 -11.05 -11.61
N SER A 152 -11.77 -10.99 -12.61
CA SER A 152 -11.83 -10.00 -13.69
C SER A 152 -12.54 -10.52 -14.94
N ASP A 153 -13.10 -11.73 -14.91
CA ASP A 153 -13.85 -12.32 -16.02
C ASP A 153 -15.33 -11.86 -16.02
N PRO A 154 -15.72 -10.96 -16.93
CA PRO A 154 -17.10 -10.46 -16.98
C PRO A 154 -18.11 -11.52 -17.41
N ASN A 155 -17.69 -12.56 -18.14
CA ASN A 155 -18.61 -13.62 -18.58
C ASN A 155 -18.99 -14.54 -17.41
N ALA A 156 -18.00 -14.92 -16.60
CA ALA A 156 -18.25 -15.66 -15.37
C ALA A 156 -19.18 -14.88 -14.44
N LEU A 157 -18.92 -13.58 -14.26
CA LEU A 157 -19.76 -12.71 -13.42
C LEU A 157 -21.20 -12.63 -13.92
N ARG A 158 -21.42 -12.47 -15.24
CA ARG A 158 -22.79 -12.48 -15.80
C ARG A 158 -23.52 -13.80 -15.52
N MET A 159 -22.85 -14.94 -15.66
CA MET A 159 -23.45 -16.23 -15.33
C MET A 159 -23.90 -16.29 -13.86
N TYR A 160 -23.09 -15.80 -12.92
CA TYR A 160 -23.46 -15.74 -11.51
C TYR A 160 -24.60 -14.75 -11.22
N ILE A 161 -24.58 -13.56 -11.84
CA ILE A 161 -25.67 -12.57 -11.71
C ILE A 161 -26.98 -13.17 -12.21
N ASP A 162 -26.98 -13.82 -13.38
CA ASP A 162 -28.16 -14.43 -13.96
C ASP A 162 -28.72 -15.55 -13.06
N SER A 163 -27.84 -16.27 -12.36
CA SER A 163 -28.22 -17.34 -11.43
C SER A 163 -28.82 -16.87 -10.10
N LEU A 164 -28.71 -15.57 -9.74
CA LEU A 164 -29.23 -15.05 -8.47
C LEU A 164 -30.75 -15.27 -8.36
N ASP A 165 -31.18 -16.06 -7.39
CA ASP A 165 -32.59 -16.28 -7.08
C ASP A 165 -32.82 -16.28 -5.56
N THR A 166 -34.07 -16.21 -5.11
CA THR A 166 -34.40 -16.32 -3.68
C THR A 166 -33.91 -17.63 -3.07
N ASN A 167 -33.75 -18.68 -3.88
CA ASN A 167 -33.21 -19.97 -3.46
C ASN A 167 -31.67 -20.04 -3.40
N SER A 168 -30.96 -18.94 -3.70
CA SER A 168 -29.48 -18.90 -3.63
C SER A 168 -28.94 -18.99 -2.20
N VAL A 169 -29.81 -18.81 -1.21
CA VAL A 169 -29.51 -18.77 0.21
C VAL A 169 -30.42 -19.74 0.96
N SER A 170 -29.93 -20.31 2.07
CA SER A 170 -30.63 -21.35 2.81
C SER A 170 -31.74 -20.84 3.73
N SER A 171 -31.65 -19.57 4.15
CA SER A 171 -32.63 -18.90 5.01
C SER A 171 -33.07 -17.56 4.43
N GLN A 172 -34.39 -17.33 4.44
CA GLN A 172 -35.03 -16.06 4.11
C GLN A 172 -35.01 -15.08 5.29
N GLY A 173 -35.34 -13.81 5.04
CA GLY A 173 -35.15 -12.67 5.95
C GLY A 173 -34.07 -11.73 5.42
N THR A 174 -33.52 -10.86 6.26
CA THR A 174 -32.42 -9.97 5.85
C THR A 174 -31.44 -9.78 7.00
N ASN A 175 -30.21 -10.25 6.84
CA ASN A 175 -29.15 -10.12 7.84
C ASN A 175 -27.91 -9.48 7.20
N PHE A 176 -27.80 -8.17 7.35
CA PHE A 176 -26.69 -7.37 6.82
C PHE A 176 -25.36 -7.64 7.55
N GLU A 177 -25.38 -7.94 8.84
CA GLU A 177 -24.16 -8.22 9.61
C GLU A 177 -23.43 -9.46 9.10
N THR A 178 -24.19 -10.54 8.85
CA THR A 178 -23.67 -11.79 8.28
C THR A 178 -23.15 -11.55 6.86
N ALA A 179 -23.88 -10.78 6.05
CA ALA A 179 -23.47 -10.45 4.69
C ALA A 179 -22.13 -9.68 4.67
N LEU A 180 -21.98 -8.70 5.55
CA LEU A 180 -20.74 -7.95 5.72
C LEU A 180 -19.60 -8.84 6.26
N SER A 181 -19.89 -9.76 7.18
CA SER A 181 -18.88 -10.72 7.67
C SER A 181 -18.34 -11.62 6.55
N TYR A 182 -19.21 -12.10 5.66
CA TYR A 182 -18.80 -12.84 4.46
C TYR A 182 -18.00 -11.98 3.48
N ALA A 183 -18.32 -10.69 3.35
CA ALA A 183 -17.54 -9.78 2.52
C ALA A 183 -16.09 -9.63 3.04
N LYS A 184 -15.92 -9.58 4.37
CA LYS A 184 -14.59 -9.58 4.99
C LYS A 184 -13.81 -10.86 4.65
N GLU A 185 -14.43 -12.02 4.83
CA GLU A 185 -13.82 -13.32 4.53
C GLU A 185 -13.46 -13.45 3.04
N ALA A 186 -14.31 -12.94 2.14
CA ALA A 186 -14.06 -12.96 0.71
C ALA A 186 -12.83 -12.10 0.33
N PHE A 187 -12.65 -10.93 0.95
CA PHE A 187 -11.44 -10.13 0.76
C PHE A 187 -10.18 -10.80 1.34
N GLU A 188 -10.31 -11.54 2.44
CA GLU A 188 -9.18 -12.28 3.04
C GLU A 188 -8.76 -13.49 2.18
N LYS A 189 -9.72 -14.19 1.57
CA LYS A 189 -9.46 -15.39 0.77
C LYS A 189 -9.09 -15.12 -0.69
N GLY A 190 -9.63 -14.06 -1.29
CA GLY A 190 -9.51 -13.78 -2.72
C GLY A 190 -9.04 -12.37 -3.06
N GLY A 191 -8.88 -11.48 -2.08
CA GLY A 191 -8.26 -10.18 -2.30
C GLY A 191 -6.77 -10.37 -2.57
N VAL A 192 -6.23 -9.59 -3.50
CA VAL A 192 -4.80 -9.54 -3.81
C VAL A 192 -4.00 -9.58 -2.51
N THR A 193 -3.03 -10.50 -2.46
CA THR A 193 -2.02 -10.56 -1.41
C THR A 193 -1.49 -9.15 -1.22
N GLN A 194 -1.53 -8.62 0.01
CA GLN A 194 -0.89 -7.35 0.33
C GLN A 194 0.63 -7.51 0.17
N ASP A 195 1.11 -7.62 -1.07
CA ASP A 195 2.46 -7.26 -1.39
C ASP A 195 2.57 -5.78 -1.06
N GLN A 196 3.54 -5.42 -0.23
CA GLN A 196 3.76 -4.04 0.22
C GLN A 196 3.95 -3.04 -0.94
N GLN A 197 4.05 -3.53 -2.18
CA GLN A 197 4.24 -2.79 -3.41
C GLN A 197 2.97 -2.63 -4.27
N SER A 198 1.89 -3.39 -4.04
CA SER A 198 0.60 -3.22 -4.74
C SER A 198 -0.49 -2.84 -3.74
N ARG A 199 -1.10 -1.67 -3.95
CA ARG A 199 -2.30 -1.26 -3.20
C ARG A 199 -3.48 -1.25 -4.16
N THR A 200 -4.41 -2.17 -3.93
CA THR A 200 -5.66 -2.28 -4.66
C THR A 200 -6.76 -1.54 -3.88
N THR A 201 -7.54 -0.72 -4.57
CA THR A 201 -8.69 -0.05 -3.93
C THR A 201 -9.80 -1.07 -3.71
N ARG A 202 -10.32 -1.14 -2.49
CA ARG A 202 -11.36 -2.11 -2.11
C ARG A 202 -12.66 -1.40 -1.77
N ALA A 203 -13.77 -1.90 -2.30
CA ALA A 203 -15.10 -1.38 -2.02
C ALA A 203 -16.14 -2.50 -1.93
N ILE A 204 -17.20 -2.24 -1.18
CA ILE A 204 -18.40 -3.08 -1.10
C ILE A 204 -19.55 -2.27 -1.68
N LEU A 205 -20.36 -2.91 -2.54
CA LEU A 205 -21.64 -2.38 -2.99
C LEU A 205 -22.77 -3.27 -2.45
N VAL A 206 -23.51 -2.78 -1.47
CA VAL A 206 -24.71 -3.46 -0.96
C VAL A 206 -25.90 -3.06 -1.81
N VAL A 207 -26.65 -4.04 -2.30
CA VAL A 207 -27.82 -3.82 -3.14
C VAL A 207 -29.03 -4.48 -2.52
N SER A 208 -30.03 -3.70 -2.11
CA SER A 208 -31.17 -4.18 -1.31
C SER A 208 -32.35 -3.21 -1.40
N ASP A 209 -33.51 -3.58 -0.87
CA ASP A 209 -34.61 -2.65 -0.57
C ASP A 209 -34.50 -2.05 0.85
N GLY A 210 -33.62 -2.58 1.71
CA GLY A 210 -33.34 -2.07 3.05
C GLY A 210 -34.45 -2.32 4.08
N GLU A 211 -35.43 -3.18 3.78
CA GLU A 211 -36.68 -3.25 4.55
C GLU A 211 -36.50 -3.75 5.99
N ASP A 212 -35.56 -4.66 6.23
CA ASP A 212 -35.39 -5.32 7.53
C ASP A 212 -34.05 -4.94 8.18
N GLN A 213 -34.08 -4.68 9.49
CA GLN A 213 -33.00 -4.07 10.24
C GLN A 213 -32.62 -4.97 11.40
N GLU A 214 -31.52 -5.70 11.24
CA GLU A 214 -30.91 -6.39 12.36
C GLU A 214 -29.82 -5.51 13.02
N PRO A 215 -29.75 -5.52 14.37
CA PRO A 215 -28.71 -4.80 15.09
C PRO A 215 -27.31 -5.30 14.71
N GLY A 216 -26.30 -4.43 14.69
CA GLY A 216 -24.90 -4.79 14.44
C GLY A 216 -24.36 -4.45 13.04
N ALA A 217 -25.24 -4.22 12.05
CA ALA A 217 -24.83 -3.90 10.68
C ALA A 217 -24.02 -2.59 10.57
N LEU A 218 -24.38 -1.56 11.34
CA LEU A 218 -23.68 -0.27 11.34
C LEU A 218 -22.29 -0.37 11.99
N GLU A 219 -22.16 -1.16 13.06
CA GLU A 219 -20.89 -1.47 13.71
C GLU A 219 -19.97 -2.26 12.77
N ALA A 220 -20.52 -3.27 12.09
CA ALA A 220 -19.81 -4.04 11.08
C ALA A 220 -19.32 -3.12 9.94
N ALA A 221 -20.17 -2.22 9.43
CA ALA A 221 -19.81 -1.26 8.39
C ALA A 221 -18.64 -0.34 8.79
N LYS A 222 -18.64 0.16 10.04
CA LYS A 222 -17.53 0.97 10.57
C LYS A 222 -16.21 0.20 10.63
N SER A 223 -16.24 -1.11 10.82
CA SER A 223 -15.00 -1.90 10.88
C SER A 223 -14.23 -1.89 9.56
N PHE A 224 -14.94 -1.89 8.41
CA PHE A 224 -14.34 -1.84 7.07
C PHE A 224 -13.57 -0.55 6.79
N THR A 225 -14.04 0.57 7.34
CA THR A 225 -13.39 1.89 7.13
C THR A 225 -11.95 1.90 7.66
N LYS A 226 -11.69 1.17 8.75
CA LYS A 226 -10.35 1.03 9.36
C LYS A 226 -9.38 0.28 8.43
N ASP A 227 -9.89 -0.63 7.63
CA ASP A 227 -9.13 -1.41 6.66
C ASP A 227 -9.04 -0.69 5.29
N GLY A 228 -9.52 0.56 5.20
CA GLY A 228 -9.53 1.36 3.97
C GLY A 228 -10.57 0.91 2.95
N ILE A 229 -11.52 0.06 3.36
CA ILE A 229 -12.61 -0.46 2.52
C ILE A 229 -13.83 0.45 2.69
N ARG A 230 -14.39 0.92 1.57
CA ARG A 230 -15.59 1.78 1.57
C ARG A 230 -16.83 0.97 1.26
N ILE A 231 -17.97 1.35 1.84
CA ILE A 231 -19.25 0.69 1.60
C ILE A 231 -20.20 1.67 0.93
N TYR A 232 -20.63 1.31 -0.27
CA TYR A 232 -21.67 1.97 -1.03
C TYR A 232 -22.94 1.16 -0.95
N THR A 233 -24.09 1.82 -1.05
CA THR A 233 -25.39 1.14 -1.01
C THR A 233 -26.28 1.59 -2.16
N MET A 234 -27.09 0.67 -2.68
CA MET A 234 -28.03 0.92 -3.75
C MET A 234 -29.41 0.37 -3.39
N ALA A 235 -30.39 1.28 -3.30
CA ALA A 235 -31.77 0.96 -2.97
C ALA A 235 -32.60 0.62 -4.21
N TYR A 236 -33.34 -0.49 -4.16
CA TYR A 236 -34.30 -0.90 -5.17
C TYR A 236 -35.72 -0.95 -4.59
N GLY A 237 -36.67 -0.34 -5.29
CA GLY A 237 -38.07 -0.29 -4.87
C GLY A 237 -38.62 1.13 -4.84
N THR A 238 -39.81 1.28 -4.28
CA THR A 238 -40.52 2.56 -4.19
C THR A 238 -41.09 2.77 -2.80
N ASP A 239 -41.25 4.04 -2.39
CA ASP A 239 -41.82 4.40 -1.08
C ASP A 239 -43.29 3.99 -0.95
N LYS A 240 -43.99 3.88 -2.08
CA LYS A 240 -45.37 3.38 -2.14
C LYS A 240 -45.44 1.90 -1.76
N GLY A 241 -44.39 1.15 -2.11
CA GLY A 241 -44.31 -0.29 -1.94
C GLY A 241 -45.21 -1.08 -2.91
N ALA A 242 -45.04 -2.40 -2.87
CA ALA A 242 -45.86 -3.34 -3.63
C ALA A 242 -46.05 -4.64 -2.87
N ALA A 243 -47.08 -5.39 -3.26
CA ALA A 243 -47.27 -6.74 -2.79
C ALA A 243 -46.27 -7.68 -3.47
N ILE A 244 -45.81 -8.70 -2.73
CA ILE A 244 -44.88 -9.71 -3.25
C ILE A 244 -45.69 -10.77 -4.01
N PRO A 245 -45.53 -10.91 -5.33
CA PRO A 245 -46.26 -11.92 -6.10
C PRO A 245 -45.81 -13.33 -5.73
N VAL A 246 -46.75 -14.27 -5.66
CA VAL A 246 -46.46 -15.70 -5.57
C VAL A 246 -46.82 -16.32 -6.92
N ARG A 247 -45.89 -17.10 -7.45
CA ARG A 247 -46.04 -17.77 -8.76
C ARG A 247 -45.93 -19.28 -8.59
N ASP A 248 -46.63 -20.01 -9.45
CA ASP A 248 -46.46 -21.46 -9.55
C ASP A 248 -45.16 -21.82 -10.29
N GLN A 249 -44.86 -23.12 -10.35
CA GLN A 249 -43.71 -23.67 -11.09
C GLN A 249 -43.71 -23.36 -12.60
N TYR A 250 -44.86 -22.94 -13.16
CA TYR A 250 -45.01 -22.56 -14.56
C TYR A 250 -44.94 -21.03 -14.75
N GLY A 251 -44.70 -20.26 -13.68
CA GLY A 251 -44.57 -18.80 -13.71
C GLY A 251 -45.90 -18.05 -13.63
N ASN A 252 -47.04 -18.73 -13.51
CA ASN A 252 -48.34 -18.08 -13.41
C ASN A 252 -48.56 -17.53 -12.00
N MET A 253 -49.11 -16.31 -11.91
CA MET A 253 -49.40 -15.69 -10.62
C MET A 253 -50.57 -16.41 -9.93
N THR A 254 -50.32 -16.97 -8.75
CA THR A 254 -51.31 -17.67 -7.93
C THR A 254 -51.87 -16.79 -6.81
N GLY A 255 -51.21 -15.67 -6.53
CA GLY A 255 -51.66 -14.67 -5.57
C GLY A 255 -50.52 -13.77 -5.10
N PHE A 256 -50.70 -13.20 -3.92
CA PHE A 256 -49.66 -12.43 -3.22
C PHE A 256 -49.27 -13.12 -1.92
N LYS A 257 -48.04 -12.87 -1.48
CA LYS A 257 -47.52 -13.41 -0.23
C LYS A 257 -48.35 -12.87 0.93
N LYS A 258 -48.72 -13.76 1.86
CA LYS A 258 -49.51 -13.44 3.04
C LYS A 258 -48.74 -13.69 4.31
N ASP A 259 -49.05 -12.92 5.34
CA ASP A 259 -48.53 -13.12 6.70
C ASP A 259 -49.26 -14.27 7.42
N ARG A 260 -48.86 -14.53 8.67
CA ARG A 260 -49.50 -15.56 9.53
C ARG A 260 -50.98 -15.28 9.82
N SER A 261 -51.42 -14.04 9.65
CA SER A 261 -52.80 -13.60 9.84
C SER A 261 -53.63 -13.62 8.55
N GLY A 262 -53.03 -14.02 7.42
CA GLY A 262 -53.68 -14.09 6.11
C GLY A 262 -53.78 -12.74 5.37
N GLN A 263 -53.16 -11.68 5.88
CA GLN A 263 -53.11 -10.37 5.22
C GLN A 263 -51.98 -10.34 4.19
N THR A 264 -52.18 -9.59 3.10
CA THR A 264 -51.17 -9.47 2.04
C THR A 264 -49.99 -8.62 2.54
N ILE A 265 -48.78 -9.15 2.40
CA ILE A 265 -47.55 -8.45 2.77
C ILE A 265 -47.25 -7.38 1.72
N MET A 266 -47.08 -6.15 2.18
CA MET A 266 -46.68 -5.01 1.36
C MET A 266 -45.25 -4.64 1.72
N THR A 267 -44.32 -4.80 0.76
CA THR A 267 -42.92 -4.42 0.95
C THR A 267 -42.64 -3.01 0.48
N LYS A 268 -41.88 -2.24 1.26
CA LYS A 268 -41.45 -0.88 0.93
C LYS A 268 -39.95 -0.75 1.02
N VAL A 269 -39.39 0.06 0.12
CA VAL A 269 -37.99 0.44 0.22
C VAL A 269 -37.77 1.31 1.46
N LYS A 270 -36.70 1.05 2.21
CA LYS A 270 -36.25 1.88 3.33
C LYS A 270 -34.86 2.42 3.03
N GLY A 271 -34.83 3.50 2.26
CA GLY A 271 -33.58 4.18 1.87
C GLY A 271 -32.79 4.72 3.06
N ASP A 272 -33.45 5.09 4.17
CA ASP A 272 -32.80 5.70 5.33
C ASP A 272 -31.72 4.80 5.94
N PHE A 273 -32.03 3.52 6.15
CA PHE A 273 -31.08 2.56 6.70
C PHE A 273 -29.89 2.32 5.77
N LEU A 274 -30.14 2.13 4.47
CA LEU A 274 -29.08 1.97 3.48
C LEU A 274 -28.20 3.23 3.39
N SER A 275 -28.78 4.41 3.59
CA SER A 275 -28.05 5.67 3.71
C SER A 275 -27.20 5.73 4.98
N GLU A 276 -27.72 5.30 6.12
CA GLU A 276 -26.94 5.19 7.36
C GLU A 276 -25.79 4.19 7.24
N LEU A 277 -26.03 3.05 6.58
CA LEU A 277 -25.02 2.02 6.33
C LEU A 277 -23.89 2.54 5.43
N ALA A 278 -24.22 3.23 4.34
CA ALA A 278 -23.23 3.87 3.47
C ALA A 278 -22.40 4.92 4.23
N LYS A 279 -23.07 5.78 5.01
CA LYS A 279 -22.38 6.79 5.84
C LYS A 279 -21.45 6.14 6.87
N ALA A 280 -21.87 5.05 7.50
CA ALA A 280 -21.06 4.30 8.46
C ALA A 280 -19.82 3.66 7.80
N GLY A 281 -19.93 3.26 6.54
CA GLY A 281 -18.83 2.76 5.72
C GLY A 281 -18.07 3.83 4.92
N GLU A 282 -18.29 5.11 5.24
CA GLU A 282 -17.73 6.29 4.55
C GLU A 282 -17.82 6.22 3.01
N GLY A 283 -18.95 5.72 2.49
CA GLY A 283 -19.31 5.75 1.08
C GLY A 283 -20.64 6.48 0.85
N ASP A 284 -21.18 6.32 -0.35
CA ASP A 284 -22.39 7.03 -0.81
C ASP A 284 -23.59 6.09 -1.00
N PHE A 285 -24.77 6.69 -0.84
CA PHE A 285 -26.06 6.05 -1.06
C PHE A 285 -26.62 6.42 -2.42
N TYR A 286 -27.12 5.42 -3.13
CA TYR A 286 -27.77 5.58 -4.43
C TYR A 286 -29.17 4.99 -4.39
N PHE A 287 -30.10 5.69 -5.01
CA PHE A 287 -31.43 5.14 -5.29
C PHE A 287 -31.46 4.71 -6.75
N ALA A 288 -31.89 3.47 -7.02
CA ALA A 288 -31.99 2.96 -8.39
C ALA A 288 -33.16 3.65 -9.11
N TYR A 289 -32.84 4.58 -10.00
CA TYR A 289 -33.81 5.25 -10.87
C TYR A 289 -33.75 4.67 -12.29
N PHE A 290 -34.87 4.70 -13.01
CA PHE A 290 -34.97 4.20 -14.39
C PHE A 290 -33.97 4.80 -15.39
N ASN A 291 -33.41 5.99 -15.11
CA ASN A 291 -32.48 6.66 -16.03
C ASN A 291 -31.03 6.14 -15.96
N GLY A 292 -30.67 5.31 -14.96
CA GLY A 292 -29.35 4.69 -14.85
C GLY A 292 -28.20 5.65 -14.49
N ASP A 293 -28.50 6.91 -14.15
CA ASP A 293 -27.46 7.90 -13.81
C ASP A 293 -26.71 7.55 -12.52
N HIS A 294 -27.35 6.79 -11.63
CA HIS A 294 -26.77 6.34 -10.37
C HIS A 294 -25.57 5.40 -10.56
N LEU A 295 -25.62 4.49 -11.56
CA LEU A 295 -24.49 3.60 -11.87
C LEU A 295 -23.26 4.40 -12.31
N LYS A 296 -23.45 5.43 -13.14
CA LYS A 296 -22.36 6.29 -13.60
C LYS A 296 -21.75 7.09 -12.45
N LYS A 297 -22.58 7.61 -11.54
CA LYS A 297 -22.09 8.31 -10.33
C LYS A 297 -21.28 7.37 -9.45
N PHE A 298 -21.80 6.17 -9.17
CA PHE A 298 -21.08 5.15 -8.42
C PHE A 298 -19.69 4.86 -9.00
N VAL A 299 -19.60 4.60 -10.30
CA VAL A 299 -18.30 4.33 -10.97
C VAL A 299 -17.36 5.56 -10.90
N GLN A 300 -17.90 6.78 -11.02
CA GLN A 300 -17.11 7.99 -10.87
C GLN A 300 -16.56 8.14 -9.45
N ASP A 301 -17.36 7.89 -8.43
CA ASP A 301 -16.96 8.01 -7.04
C ASP A 301 -15.95 6.92 -6.64
N LEU A 302 -16.11 5.72 -7.20
CA LEU A 302 -15.13 4.65 -7.08
C LEU A 302 -13.78 5.02 -7.73
N GLY A 303 -13.80 5.64 -8.91
CA GLY A 303 -12.59 6.14 -9.56
C GLY A 303 -11.92 7.32 -8.83
N LYS A 304 -12.66 8.12 -8.07
CA LYS A 304 -12.08 9.15 -7.17
C LYS A 304 -11.41 8.50 -5.97
N LEU A 305 -12.03 7.49 -5.38
CA LEU A 305 -11.46 6.73 -4.26
C LEU A 305 -10.14 6.10 -4.68
N GLU A 306 -10.12 5.47 -5.86
CA GLU A 306 -8.93 4.90 -6.48
C GLU A 306 -7.80 5.94 -6.53
N LYS A 307 -8.04 7.08 -7.21
CA LYS A 307 -7.06 8.17 -7.34
C LYS A 307 -6.58 8.72 -5.99
N THR A 308 -7.47 8.84 -5.00
CA THR A 308 -7.13 9.40 -3.69
C THR A 308 -6.23 8.44 -2.90
N GLN A 309 -6.52 7.14 -2.92
CA GLN A 309 -5.68 6.12 -2.30
C GLN A 309 -4.32 6.02 -2.98
N PHE A 310 -4.27 6.17 -4.31
CA PHE A 310 -3.00 6.26 -5.05
C PHE A 310 -2.19 7.49 -4.67
N GLN A 311 -2.77 8.69 -4.67
CA GLN A 311 -2.06 9.93 -4.31
C GLN A 311 -1.52 9.91 -2.87
N THR A 312 -2.29 9.38 -1.93
CA THR A 312 -1.85 9.22 -0.53
C THR A 312 -0.72 8.19 -0.41
N SER A 313 -0.68 7.20 -1.31
CA SER A 313 0.32 6.15 -1.36
C SER A 313 1.58 6.51 -2.14
N MET A 314 1.51 7.50 -3.04
CA MET A 314 2.67 8.21 -3.58
C MET A 314 3.30 9.12 -2.49
N MET A 315 3.54 8.55 -1.31
CA MET A 315 4.42 9.15 -0.33
C MET A 315 5.82 9.12 -0.90
N THR A 316 6.38 10.30 -1.11
CA THR A 316 7.72 10.61 -1.60
C THR A 316 8.77 9.59 -1.10
N GLN A 317 9.16 8.64 -1.96
CA GLN A 317 10.33 7.84 -1.69
C GLN A 317 11.54 8.64 -2.13
N TYR A 318 12.37 9.00 -1.15
CA TYR A 318 13.59 9.74 -1.43
C TYR A 318 14.63 8.79 -2.02
N ASP A 319 15.27 9.21 -3.10
CA ASP A 319 16.34 8.43 -3.72
C ASP A 319 17.62 8.50 -2.87
N GLU A 320 18.20 7.35 -2.56
CA GLU A 320 19.38 7.27 -1.71
C GLU A 320 20.64 7.54 -2.54
N LYS A 321 21.34 8.62 -2.20
CA LYS A 321 22.56 9.05 -2.89
C LYS A 321 23.82 8.59 -2.17
N PHE A 322 23.77 7.54 -1.35
CA PHE A 322 24.92 7.06 -0.58
C PHE A 322 26.06 6.52 -1.47
N THR A 323 25.75 6.11 -2.70
CA THR A 323 26.71 5.55 -3.66
C THR A 323 27.82 6.53 -4.01
N TRP A 324 27.50 7.82 -4.20
CA TRP A 324 28.49 8.85 -4.55
C TRP A 324 29.52 9.09 -3.42
N PRO A 325 29.12 9.40 -2.17
CA PRO A 325 30.08 9.48 -1.06
C PRO A 325 30.88 8.19 -0.85
N LEU A 326 30.24 7.02 -1.01
CA LEU A 326 30.91 5.73 -0.84
C LEU A 326 32.02 5.51 -1.88
N VAL A 327 31.73 5.76 -3.16
CA VAL A 327 32.70 5.64 -4.25
C VAL A 327 33.87 6.60 -4.05
N VAL A 328 33.60 7.85 -3.66
CA VAL A 328 34.66 8.84 -3.35
C VAL A 328 35.53 8.36 -2.18
N GLY A 329 34.92 7.83 -1.12
CA GLY A 329 35.65 7.25 0.01
C GLY A 329 36.54 6.08 -0.39
N ILE A 330 36.04 5.15 -1.20
CA ILE A 330 36.83 4.00 -1.69
C ILE A 330 38.00 4.45 -2.58
N ILE A 331 37.77 5.39 -3.51
CA ILE A 331 38.83 5.92 -4.38
C ILE A 331 39.94 6.57 -3.56
N LEU A 332 39.59 7.35 -2.52
CA LEU A 332 40.57 7.98 -1.63
C LEU A 332 41.36 6.93 -0.83
N LEU A 333 40.73 5.86 -0.36
CA LEU A 333 41.45 4.75 0.29
C LEU A 333 42.43 4.08 -0.69
N MET A 334 42.00 3.78 -1.91
CA MET A 334 42.89 3.21 -2.94
C MET A 334 44.07 4.15 -3.25
N PHE A 335 43.81 5.45 -3.39
CA PHE A 335 44.86 6.44 -3.59
C PHE A 335 45.83 6.51 -2.42
N SER A 336 45.33 6.38 -1.18
CA SER A 336 46.19 6.34 0.00
C SER A 336 47.13 5.14 0.00
N LEU A 337 46.73 3.98 -0.55
CA LEU A 337 47.59 2.79 -0.64
C LEU A 337 48.71 2.95 -1.67
N LEU A 338 48.50 3.76 -2.71
CA LEU A 338 49.52 4.08 -3.72
C LEU A 338 50.58 5.07 -3.20
N LEU A 339 50.23 5.87 -2.19
CA LEU A 339 51.17 6.75 -1.53
C LEU A 339 52.11 5.94 -0.63
N ASN A 340 53.28 5.61 -1.16
CA ASN A 340 54.33 4.96 -0.38
C ASN A 340 54.99 5.96 0.59
N ASP A 341 55.00 5.59 1.87
CA ASP A 341 55.62 6.33 2.96
C ASP A 341 57.15 6.26 2.97
N ALA A 342 57.73 5.44 2.08
CA ALA A 342 59.16 5.35 1.89
C ALA A 342 59.76 6.73 1.53
N ARG A 343 60.79 7.11 2.27
CA ARG A 343 61.63 8.25 1.95
C ARG A 343 62.34 7.95 0.62
N LYS A 344 62.17 8.81 -0.39
CA LYS A 344 62.92 8.68 -1.65
C LYS A 344 64.38 8.93 -1.31
N GLU A 345 65.24 7.91 -1.42
CA GLU A 345 66.68 8.12 -1.30
C GLU A 345 67.12 9.05 -2.43
N SER A 346 67.56 10.25 -2.09
CA SER A 346 68.32 11.07 -3.03
C SER A 346 69.71 10.45 -3.11
N THR A 347 69.96 9.64 -4.13
CA THR A 347 71.30 9.29 -4.54
C THR A 347 71.98 10.53 -5.13
N GLU A 348 72.41 11.46 -4.28
CA GLU A 348 73.55 12.32 -4.63
C GLU A 348 74.82 11.65 -4.10
N TRP A 349 75.37 10.74 -4.90
CA TRP A 349 76.77 10.37 -4.75
C TRP A 349 77.61 11.50 -5.34
N LYS A 350 78.08 12.43 -4.50
CA LYS A 350 79.17 13.34 -4.87
C LYS A 350 80.48 12.57 -4.80
N GLY A 351 80.95 12.14 -5.96
CA GLY A 351 82.21 11.46 -6.16
C GLY A 351 83.39 12.24 -5.60
N ARG A 352 84.32 11.50 -5.00
CA ARG A 352 85.54 11.97 -4.36
C ARG A 352 86.60 12.29 -5.42
N HIS A 353 86.42 13.29 -6.28
CA HIS A 353 87.50 13.81 -7.13
C HIS A 353 87.26 15.26 -7.54
N GLU A 354 87.78 16.21 -6.76
CA GLU A 354 88.30 17.49 -7.26
C GLU A 354 89.50 17.87 -6.38
N ILE A 355 90.73 17.64 -6.88
CA ILE A 355 91.74 18.69 -7.09
C ILE A 355 92.52 18.29 -8.35
N SER A 356 92.48 19.16 -9.35
CA SER A 356 93.31 19.14 -10.57
C SER A 356 94.71 19.68 -10.29
N SER A 357 95.64 19.28 -11.17
CA SER A 357 97.06 19.69 -11.32
C SER A 357 98.03 19.27 -10.23
#